data_AF-A0A941QVH7-F1
#
_entry.id   AF-A0A941QVH7-F1
#
_cell.length_a   1.000
_cell.length_b   1.000
_cell.length_c   1.000
_cell.angle_alpha   90.00
_cell.angle_beta   90.00
_cell.angle_gamma   90.00
#
_symmetry.space_group_name_H-M   'P 1'
#
loop_
_entity.id
_entity.type
_entity.pdbx_description
1 polymer ?
#
loop_
_entity_poly.entity_id
_entity_poly.type
_entity_poly.pdbx_seq_one_letter_code
_entity_poly.pdbx_strand_id
1 'polypeptide(L)'
;MKTFILKIVFLFLLVSPSLHSEGVGIKTLDAEACRVLVQAGEILSMNDLMQLVSTLSEGKIIDTHLLQKERLYIYEMEIAGPDGMVSMLYVDARNGDVVDPVVLEIQD
;
A
#
# COMPACT_ATOMS: atom_id res chain seq x y z
N MET A 1 -29.18 -63.06 -16.62
CA MET A 1 -30.10 -61.93 -16.36
C MET A 1 -29.76 -60.82 -17.34
N LYS A 2 -30.76 -60.32 -18.06
CA LYS A 2 -30.64 -59.57 -19.31
C LYS A 2 -30.99 -58.09 -19.07
N THR A 3 -30.21 -57.20 -19.69
CA THR A 3 -30.49 -55.77 -20.08
C THR A 3 -30.71 -54.73 -18.97
N PHE A 4 -30.38 -53.43 -19.06
CA PHE A 4 -29.51 -52.53 -19.86
C PHE A 4 -29.92 -51.07 -19.45
N ILE A 5 -28.98 -50.11 -19.45
CA ILE A 5 -29.15 -48.64 -19.68
C ILE A 5 -29.57 -47.68 -18.53
N LEU A 6 -28.88 -46.52 -18.53
CA LEU A 6 -29.21 -45.16 -18.00
C LEU A 6 -28.95 -44.92 -16.49
N LYS A 7 -28.09 -44.01 -16.02
CA LYS A 7 -27.69 -42.69 -16.53
C LYS A 7 -26.23 -42.34 -16.16
N ILE A 8 -25.50 -41.87 -17.16
CA ILE A 8 -24.28 -41.06 -17.03
C ILE A 8 -24.69 -39.63 -16.61
N VAL A 9 -23.74 -38.89 -16.02
CA VAL A 9 -23.72 -37.44 -15.75
C VAL A 9 -24.17 -37.01 -14.33
N PHE A 10 -23.17 -36.79 -13.47
CA PHE A 10 -23.07 -35.57 -12.66
C PHE A 10 -21.57 -35.30 -12.45
N LEU A 11 -20.85 -34.99 -13.53
CA LEU A 11 -20.45 -33.61 -13.85
C LEU A 11 -19.92 -32.86 -12.62
N PHE A 12 -18.61 -33.01 -12.42
CA PHE A 12 -17.61 -31.97 -12.21
C PHE A 12 -18.05 -30.60 -11.64
N LEU A 13 -17.19 -30.10 -10.73
CA LEU A 13 -16.95 -28.69 -10.40
C LEU A 13 -17.99 -27.99 -9.50
N LEU A 14 -17.79 -28.15 -8.20
CA LEU A 14 -17.96 -27.05 -7.26
C LEU A 14 -16.64 -26.84 -6.48
N VAL A 15 -15.53 -26.73 -7.21
CA VAL A 15 -14.39 -25.96 -6.67
C VAL A 15 -14.72 -24.53 -7.04
N SER A 16 -15.52 -23.89 -6.21
CA SER A 16 -15.63 -22.44 -6.24
C SER A 16 -14.22 -21.91 -6.00
N PRO A 17 -13.58 -21.18 -6.92
CA PRO A 17 -12.50 -20.31 -6.50
C PRO A 17 -13.18 -19.34 -5.54
N SER A 18 -12.97 -19.53 -4.25
CA SER A 18 -13.13 -18.43 -3.30
C SER A 18 -12.18 -17.37 -3.81
N LEU A 19 -12.69 -16.46 -4.65
CA LEU A 19 -12.14 -15.14 -4.85
C LEU A 19 -12.04 -14.59 -3.43
N HIS A 20 -10.87 -14.77 -2.83
CA HIS A 20 -10.50 -14.03 -1.66
C HIS A 20 -10.50 -12.59 -2.15
N SER A 21 -11.61 -11.91 -1.90
CA SER A 21 -11.58 -10.47 -1.70
C SER A 21 -10.71 -10.29 -0.46
N GLU A 22 -9.39 -10.31 -0.65
CA GLU A 22 -8.52 -9.58 0.26
C GLU A 22 -9.04 -8.16 0.16
N GLY A 23 -9.75 -7.71 1.20
CA GLY A 23 -10.29 -6.36 1.22
C GLY A 23 -9.19 -5.40 0.81
N VAL A 24 -9.44 -4.64 -0.26
CA VAL A 24 -8.56 -3.59 -0.77
C VAL A 24 -8.59 -2.46 0.26
N GLY A 25 -7.88 -2.68 1.37
CA GLY A 25 -7.71 -1.76 2.46
C GLY A 25 -6.30 -1.21 2.47
N ILE A 26 -6.15 0.02 2.94
CA ILE A 26 -4.85 0.61 3.19
C ILE A 26 -4.19 -0.16 4.34
N LYS A 27 -2.95 -0.60 4.14
CA LYS A 27 -2.13 -1.31 5.12
C LYS A 27 -0.98 -0.42 5.54
N THR A 28 -0.77 -0.25 6.85
CA THR A 28 0.48 0.33 7.36
C THR A 28 1.54 -0.75 7.41
N LEU A 29 2.68 -0.52 6.76
CA LEU A 29 3.79 -1.45 6.71
C LEU A 29 4.77 -1.22 7.88
N ASP A 30 5.30 -2.31 8.41
CA ASP A 30 6.31 -2.27 9.45
C ASP A 30 7.72 -2.00 8.88
N ALA A 31 8.70 -1.85 9.78
CA ALA A 31 10.07 -1.53 9.41
C ALA A 31 10.79 -2.66 8.63
N GLU A 32 10.38 -3.92 8.78
CA GLU A 32 10.96 -5.03 8.01
C GLU A 32 10.47 -4.99 6.57
N ALA A 33 9.15 -4.83 6.38
CA ALA A 33 8.57 -4.66 5.06
C ALA A 33 9.16 -3.45 4.32
N CYS A 34 9.31 -2.31 5.01
CA CYS A 34 9.99 -1.13 4.46
C CYS A 34 11.41 -1.44 3.99
N ARG A 35 12.20 -2.13 4.82
CA ARG A 35 13.59 -2.49 4.50
C ARG A 35 13.67 -3.39 3.27
N VAL A 36 12.79 -4.38 3.15
CA VAL A 36 12.74 -5.26 1.98
C VAL A 36 12.46 -4.46 0.70
N LEU A 37 11.51 -3.52 0.74
CA LEU A 37 11.17 -2.68 -0.42
C LEU A 37 12.34 -1.77 -0.84
N VAL A 38 13.04 -1.16 0.12
CA VAL A 38 14.25 -0.36 -0.16
C VAL A 38 15.35 -1.21 -0.77
N GLN A 39 15.60 -2.40 -0.21
CA GLN A 39 16.63 -3.32 -0.73
C GLN A 39 16.31 -3.82 -2.14
N ALA A 40 15.03 -3.98 -2.46
CA ALA A 40 14.56 -4.33 -3.80
C ALA A 40 14.63 -3.14 -4.79
N GLY A 41 14.85 -1.91 -4.31
CA GLY A 41 14.80 -0.71 -5.14
C GLY A 41 13.38 -0.30 -5.55
N GLU A 42 12.36 -0.82 -4.87
CA GLU A 42 10.94 -0.53 -5.14
C GLU A 42 10.52 0.84 -4.59
N ILE A 43 11.17 1.30 -3.52
CA ILE A 43 10.95 2.61 -2.89
C ILE A 43 12.29 3.26 -2.54
N LEU A 44 12.28 4.59 -2.41
CA LEU A 44 13.39 5.40 -1.94
C LEU A 44 13.78 5.05 -0.50
N SER A 45 15.06 5.23 -0.16
CA SER A 45 15.50 5.12 1.21
C SER A 45 14.95 6.28 2.05
N MET A 46 14.81 6.08 3.36
CA MET A 46 14.43 7.16 4.27
C MET A 46 15.41 8.34 4.18
N ASN A 47 16.70 8.09 3.97
CA ASN A 47 17.68 9.17 3.82
C ASN A 47 17.38 10.06 2.60
N ASP A 48 17.05 9.44 1.45
CA ASP A 48 16.73 10.18 0.23
C ASP A 48 15.42 10.96 0.39
N LEU A 49 14.41 10.34 1.03
CA LEU A 49 13.14 10.98 1.32
C LEU A 49 13.31 12.21 2.24
N MET A 50 14.10 12.07 3.31
CA MET A 50 14.39 13.16 4.25
C MET A 50 15.11 14.32 3.55
N GLN A 51 16.04 14.02 2.65
CA GLN A 51 16.73 15.05 1.88
C GLN A 51 15.73 15.83 1.00
N LEU A 52 14.79 15.13 0.36
CA LEU A 52 13.74 15.77 -0.43
C LEU A 52 12.81 16.63 0.44
N VAL A 53 12.27 16.08 1.52
CA VAL A 53 11.30 16.79 2.39
C VAL A 53 11.93 17.99 3.10
N SER A 54 13.22 17.94 3.44
CA SER A 54 13.94 19.08 4.00
C SER A 54 13.98 20.30 3.08
N THR A 55 13.79 20.10 1.77
CA THR A 55 13.67 21.21 0.80
C THR A 55 12.24 21.74 0.67
N LEU A 56 11.25 20.96 1.10
CA LEU A 56 9.82 21.23 0.91
C LEU A 56 9.17 21.89 2.13
N SER A 57 9.73 21.73 3.33
CA SER A 57 9.18 22.31 4.55
C SER A 57 10.27 22.82 5.50
N GLU A 58 10.00 23.96 6.15
CA GLU A 58 10.82 24.46 7.27
C GLU A 58 10.49 23.76 8.60
N GLY A 59 9.52 22.83 8.59
CA GLY A 59 9.05 22.09 9.75
C GLY A 59 9.94 20.90 10.11
N LYS A 60 9.70 20.32 11.29
CA LYS A 60 10.38 19.11 11.75
C LYS A 60 9.49 17.89 11.58
N ILE A 61 10.03 16.84 10.98
CA ILE A 61 9.37 15.54 10.91
C ILE A 61 9.33 14.94 12.33
N ILE A 62 8.13 14.55 12.76
CA ILE A 62 7.87 13.93 14.06
C ILE A 62 7.79 12.41 13.90
N ASP A 63 6.96 11.96 12.96
CA ASP A 63 6.73 10.55 12.69
C ASP A 63 6.50 10.30 11.20
N THR A 64 6.68 9.04 10.78
CA THR A 64 6.47 8.58 9.41
C THR A 64 5.90 7.17 9.39
N HIS A 65 4.91 6.95 8.54
CA HIS A 65 4.34 5.64 8.27
C HIS A 65 4.34 5.35 6.77
N LEU A 66 4.74 4.13 6.40
CA LEU A 66 4.57 3.67 5.02
C LEU A 66 3.21 3.01 4.88
N LEU A 67 2.35 3.60 4.07
CA LEU A 67 1.03 3.08 3.73
C LEU A 67 1.10 2.37 2.37
N GLN A 68 0.48 1.19 2.29
CA GLN A 68 0.33 0.43 1.06
C GLN A 68 -1.15 0.26 0.72
N LYS A 69 -1.52 0.63 -0.49
CA LYS A 69 -2.79 0.23 -1.11
C LYS A 69 -2.47 -0.39 -2.46
N GLU A 70 -2.71 -1.69 -2.60
CA GLU A 70 -2.29 -2.46 -3.77
C GLU A 70 -0.81 -2.27 -4.14
N ARG A 71 -0.53 -1.54 -5.22
CA ARG A 71 0.81 -1.24 -5.75
C ARG A 71 1.27 0.19 -5.44
N LEU A 72 0.47 0.94 -4.71
CA LEU A 72 0.78 2.28 -4.27
C LEU A 72 1.47 2.22 -2.90
N TYR A 73 2.57 2.95 -2.76
CA TYR A 73 3.34 3.08 -1.54
C TYR A 73 3.45 4.57 -1.20
N ILE A 74 2.78 5.01 -0.14
CA ILE A 74 2.76 6.42 0.28
C ILE A 74 3.37 6.54 1.67
N TYR A 75 4.37 7.40 1.82
CA TYR A 75 4.77 7.88 3.13
C TYR A 75 3.79 8.94 3.62
N GLU A 76 3.12 8.65 4.73
CA GLU A 76 2.42 9.64 5.53
C GLU A 76 3.41 10.17 6.58
N MET A 77 3.62 11.48 6.61
CA MET A 77 4.61 12.13 7.46
C MET A 77 3.96 13.23 8.31
N GLU A 78 4.19 13.18 9.62
CA GLU A 78 3.74 14.20 10.55
C GLU A 78 4.80 15.30 10.68
N ILE A 79 4.44 16.55 10.34
CA ILE A 79 5.33 17.70 10.32
C ILE A 79 4.89 18.73 11.35
N ALA A 80 5.75 19.03 12.32
CA ALA A 80 5.60 20.18 13.22
C ALA A 80 6.14 21.46 12.56
N GLY A 81 5.24 22.41 12.34
CA GLY A 81 5.57 23.76 11.90
C GLY A 81 6.22 24.60 13.00
N PRO A 82 6.85 25.74 12.62
CA PRO A 82 7.49 26.66 13.58
C PRO A 82 6.48 27.37 14.49
N ASP A 83 5.20 27.39 14.10
CA ASP A 83 4.07 27.88 14.88
C ASP A 83 3.55 26.86 15.90
N GLY A 84 4.14 25.65 15.93
CA GLY A 84 3.73 24.55 16.79
C GLY A 84 2.52 23.77 16.27
N MET A 85 2.02 24.09 15.07
CA MET A 85 0.95 23.32 14.43
C MET A 85 1.51 22.07 13.76
N VAL A 86 0.71 21.01 13.76
CA VAL A 86 1.04 19.74 13.11
C VAL A 86 0.26 19.63 11.81
N SER A 87 0.93 19.22 10.74
CA SER A 87 0.33 18.94 9.44
C SER A 87 0.79 17.59 8.90
N MET A 88 -0.04 16.98 8.07
CA MET A 88 0.28 15.71 7.40
C MET A 88 0.79 15.99 5.99
N LEU A 89 1.90 15.36 5.62
CA LEU A 89 2.45 15.36 4.27
C LEU A 89 2.41 13.94 3.71
N TYR A 90 1.88 13.78 2.50
CA TYR A 90 1.81 12.50 1.81
C TYR A 90 2.78 12.52 0.62
N VAL A 91 3.64 11.51 0.55
CA VAL A 91 4.72 11.43 -0.44
C VAL A 91 4.73 10.05 -1.10
N ASP A 92 4.75 9.99 -2.43
CA ASP A 92 4.95 8.73 -3.15
C ASP A 92 6.36 8.19 -2.84
N ALA A 93 6.41 7.00 -2.25
CA ALA A 93 7.64 6.41 -1.76
C ALA A 93 8.62 6.03 -2.88
N ARG A 94 8.17 5.96 -4.14
CA ARG A 94 9.01 5.53 -5.28
C ARG A 94 9.82 6.66 -5.89
N ASN A 95 9.25 7.86 -5.92
CA ASN A 95 9.84 9.01 -6.61
C ASN A 95 9.96 10.26 -5.73
N GLY A 96 9.30 10.29 -4.56
CA GLY A 96 9.33 11.41 -3.64
C GLY A 96 8.33 12.53 -3.96
N ASP A 97 7.43 12.33 -4.92
CA ASP A 97 6.45 13.35 -5.26
C ASP A 97 5.42 13.54 -4.13
N VAL A 98 5.11 14.79 -3.81
CA VAL A 98 4.02 15.11 -2.88
C VAL A 98 2.69 14.80 -3.56
N VAL A 99 1.84 14.05 -2.88
CA VAL A 99 0.53 13.63 -3.38
C VAL A 99 -0.60 14.09 -2.46
N ASP A 100 -1.81 14.15 -2.99
CA ASP A 100 -3.01 14.39 -2.20
C ASP A 100 -3.41 13.09 -1.46
N PRO A 101 -3.85 13.14 -0.20
CA PRO A 101 -4.35 11.95 0.51
C PRO A 101 -5.48 11.22 -0.22
N VAL A 102 -6.26 11.90 -1.07
CA VAL A 102 -7.32 11.29 -1.90
C VAL A 102 -6.77 10.21 -2.84
N VAL A 103 -5.47 10.20 -3.15
CA VAL A 103 -4.83 9.12 -3.92
C VAL A 103 -4.93 7.76 -3.19
N LEU A 104 -5.06 7.76 -1.86
CA LEU A 104 -5.32 6.55 -1.08
C LEU A 104 -6.79 6.08 -1.19
N GLU A 105 -7.71 6.94 -1.62
CA GLU A 105 -9.14 6.64 -1.74
C GLU A 105 -9.53 6.20 -3.16
N ILE A 106 -8.87 6.74 -4.20
CA ILE A 106 -9.24 6.47 -5.59
C ILE A 106 -8.55 5.20 -6.13
N GLN A 107 -9.29 4.10 -6.19
CA GLN A 107 -9.22 3.03 -7.20
C GLN A 107 -10.26 1.97 -6.84
N ASP A 108 -11.45 2.09 -7.44
CA ASP A 108 -12.47 1.05 -7.58
C ASP A 108 -12.58 0.70 -9.07
#